data_AF-A0A931S9Z6-F1
#
_entry.id   AF-A0A931S9Z6-F1
#
_cell.length_a   1.000
_cell.length_b   1.000
_cell.length_c   1.000
_cell.angle_alpha   90.00
_cell.angle_beta   90.00
_cell.angle_gamma   90.00
#
_symmetry.space_group_name_H-M   'P 1'
#
loop_
_entity.id
_entity.type
_entity.pdbx_description
1 polymer ?
#
loop_
_entity_poly.entity_id
_entity_poly.type
_entity_poly.pdbx_seq_one_letter_code
_entity_poly.pdbx_strand_id
1 'polypeptide(L)'
;MTLWEFILRNHQEILKLTLEHLYLVGLATGIAVVVGVPLGILLTRKAWLSKPVLGFANVMQTVPSLALFGFLIPLNIYLFHVRLIGGIGARTAVVALVLYALLPIIRNTYTGISGVDPAVREAGRGMGMTDRQLLLQVEIPLSLGVIIAGIRVATVIAVGTATIAAAIDAGGLGRYIFRGLRMNDNTLILAGAVPAALMALVADLLLGAVERALNSGALGRLKARKLAWACAGLAVILGSALTLALYTSGTEARIAVGSKDFTEQIILGELVAQVIESKTNLPVKRRFDLGGSLAHQALVAGEIDTYVEYTGTALTAILHHLPISDPKAVYERVKEDYAKMFDLVWTEPLGFENTFAILVRSADSRGRHLKTISDVASYAPRWRAGFGQDFMSRPDGYPGFAKVYRLKFSEIREMDLSLTYRALAEHQVDLIAGNSTDGLIARYGLVQLKDDRGYFPPYDAVPVVRREVLNNHPEVREALRSIGGLISVDEMRDLNYQVDGERRPIREVVRDFLAKKGISGAR
;
A
#
# COMPACT_ATOMS: atom_id res chain seq x y z
N MET A 1 6.73 4.08 23.89
CA MET A 1 6.40 2.64 23.95
C MET A 1 7.50 1.87 23.26
N THR A 2 8.08 0.88 23.92
CA THR A 2 9.11 0.01 23.32
C THR A 2 8.50 -0.96 22.30
N LEU A 3 9.31 -1.58 21.44
CA LEU A 3 8.84 -2.59 20.49
C LEU A 3 8.14 -3.78 21.18
N TRP A 4 8.64 -4.20 22.34
CA TRP A 4 8.03 -5.27 23.13
C TRP A 4 6.67 -4.90 23.71
N GLU A 5 6.52 -3.71 24.28
CA GLU A 5 5.22 -3.22 24.72
C GLU A 5 4.22 -3.14 23.54
N PHE A 6 4.69 -2.66 22.38
CA PHE A 6 3.86 -2.58 21.17
C PHE A 6 3.35 -3.95 20.75
N ILE A 7 4.23 -4.95 20.69
CA ILE A 7 3.89 -6.30 20.23
C ILE A 7 2.92 -6.97 21.21
N LEU A 8 3.11 -6.83 22.51
CA LEU A 8 2.20 -7.38 23.51
C LEU A 8 0.80 -6.76 23.42
N ARG A 9 0.73 -5.43 23.26
CA ARG A 9 -0.56 -4.71 23.16
C ARG A 9 -1.30 -5.03 21.86
N ASN A 10 -0.58 -5.25 20.75
CA ASN A 10 -1.16 -5.42 19.41
C ASN A 10 -1.03 -6.85 18.86
N HIS A 11 -0.83 -7.86 19.72
CA HIS A 11 -0.55 -9.23 19.30
C HIS A 11 -1.63 -9.83 18.38
N GLN A 12 -2.91 -9.48 18.59
CA GLN A 12 -4.00 -9.95 17.73
C GLN A 12 -3.92 -9.39 16.30
N GLU A 13 -3.65 -8.08 16.16
CA GLU A 13 -3.47 -7.45 14.84
C GLU A 13 -2.21 -8.00 14.17
N ILE A 14 -1.09 -8.13 14.90
CA ILE A 14 0.14 -8.73 14.37
C ILE A 14 -0.09 -10.15 13.88
N LEU A 15 -0.80 -10.98 14.66
CA LEU A 15 -1.12 -12.36 14.26
C LEU A 15 -1.97 -12.37 12.99
N LYS A 16 -3.02 -11.55 12.94
CA LYS A 16 -3.87 -11.42 11.74
C LYS A 16 -3.05 -11.01 10.51
N LEU A 17 -2.24 -9.97 10.62
CA LEU A 17 -1.39 -9.49 9.53
C LEU A 17 -0.33 -10.53 9.13
N THR A 18 0.21 -11.29 10.08
CA THR A 18 1.13 -12.39 9.80
C THR A 18 0.45 -13.49 9.00
N LEU A 19 -0.79 -13.86 9.34
CA LEU A 19 -1.57 -14.86 8.61
C LEU A 19 -1.95 -14.39 7.21
N GLU A 20 -2.35 -13.12 7.05
CA GLU A 20 -2.57 -12.51 5.73
C GLU A 20 -1.29 -12.55 4.88
N HIS A 21 -0.14 -12.24 5.47
CA HIS A 21 1.15 -12.26 4.78
C HIS A 21 1.53 -13.67 4.32
N LEU A 22 1.38 -14.66 5.20
CA LEU A 22 1.60 -16.08 4.88
C LEU A 22 0.65 -16.55 3.78
N TYR A 23 -0.61 -16.13 3.81
CA TYR A 23 -1.59 -16.45 2.78
C TYR A 23 -1.18 -15.93 1.42
N LEU A 24 -0.85 -14.63 1.32
CA LEU A 24 -0.44 -13.99 0.06
C LEU A 24 0.79 -14.69 -0.54
N VAL A 25 1.82 -14.90 0.28
CA VAL A 25 3.07 -15.54 -0.15
C VAL A 25 2.82 -16.99 -0.55
N GLY A 26 2.15 -17.78 0.31
CA GLY A 26 1.91 -19.19 0.08
C GLY A 26 1.07 -19.44 -1.18
N LEU A 27 0.00 -18.65 -1.38
CA LEU A 27 -0.84 -18.74 -2.57
C LEU A 27 -0.05 -18.37 -3.84
N ALA A 28 0.67 -17.25 -3.82
CA ALA A 28 1.45 -16.80 -4.96
C ALA A 28 2.57 -17.78 -5.33
N THR A 29 3.34 -18.25 -4.35
CA THR A 29 4.38 -19.26 -4.58
C THR A 29 3.76 -20.56 -5.07
N GLY A 30 2.63 -21.00 -4.52
CA GLY A 30 1.93 -22.21 -4.97
C GLY A 30 1.52 -22.13 -6.45
N ILE A 31 0.89 -21.03 -6.85
CA ILE A 31 0.54 -20.76 -8.26
C ILE A 31 1.81 -20.72 -9.13
N ALA A 32 2.86 -20.04 -8.67
CA ALA A 32 4.13 -19.94 -9.40
C ALA A 32 4.82 -21.30 -9.56
N VAL A 33 4.68 -22.23 -8.61
CA VAL A 33 5.17 -23.63 -8.74
C VAL A 33 4.36 -24.39 -9.79
N VAL A 34 3.02 -24.32 -9.71
CA VAL A 34 2.10 -25.00 -10.64
C VAL A 34 2.32 -24.55 -12.07
N VAL A 35 2.67 -23.28 -12.29
CA VAL A 35 2.97 -22.74 -13.63
C VAL A 35 4.44 -22.93 -14.00
N GLY A 36 5.35 -22.55 -13.11
CA GLY A 36 6.78 -22.44 -13.37
C GLY A 36 7.50 -23.77 -13.53
N VAL A 37 7.13 -24.81 -12.77
CA VAL A 37 7.76 -26.13 -12.90
C VAL A 37 7.39 -26.79 -14.24
N PRO A 38 6.10 -26.89 -14.65
CA PRO A 38 5.77 -27.40 -15.98
C PRO A 38 6.36 -26.58 -17.11
N LEU A 39 6.40 -25.24 -16.97
CA LEU A 39 7.02 -24.38 -17.97
C LEU A 39 8.54 -24.65 -18.07
N GLY A 40 9.25 -24.76 -16.95
CA GLY A 40 10.66 -25.13 -16.92
C GLY A 40 10.94 -26.50 -17.54
N ILE A 41 10.09 -27.50 -17.29
CA ILE A 41 10.15 -28.82 -17.95
C ILE A 41 9.90 -28.69 -19.46
N LEU A 42 8.95 -27.86 -19.89
CA LEU A 42 8.67 -27.63 -21.31
C LEU A 42 9.89 -27.02 -22.03
N LEU A 43 10.62 -26.11 -21.37
CA LEU A 43 11.80 -25.46 -21.93
C LEU A 43 12.94 -26.45 -22.21
N THR A 44 13.05 -27.56 -21.47
CA THR A 44 14.08 -28.59 -21.76
C THR A 44 13.77 -29.39 -23.00
N ARG A 45 12.49 -29.54 -23.35
CA ARG A 45 12.04 -30.22 -24.57
C ARG A 45 12.02 -29.29 -25.79
N LYS A 46 11.74 -28.00 -25.58
CA LYS A 46 11.67 -26.97 -26.62
C LYS A 46 12.71 -25.89 -26.36
N ALA A 47 13.98 -26.20 -26.60
CA ALA A 47 15.11 -25.33 -26.30
C ALA A 47 14.99 -23.91 -26.90
N TRP A 48 14.33 -23.76 -28.06
CA TRP A 48 14.12 -22.46 -28.69
C TRP A 48 13.22 -21.51 -27.86
N LEU A 49 12.33 -22.05 -27.03
CA LEU A 49 11.49 -21.26 -26.11
C LEU A 49 12.26 -20.77 -24.87
N SER A 50 13.41 -21.35 -24.56
CA SER A 50 14.15 -21.03 -23.32
C SER A 50 14.54 -19.55 -23.25
N LYS A 51 15.09 -19.01 -24.34
CA LYS A 51 15.51 -17.61 -24.44
C LYS A 51 14.33 -16.62 -24.28
N PRO A 52 13.24 -16.69 -25.07
CA PRO A 52 12.14 -15.73 -24.93
C PRO A 52 11.42 -15.84 -23.58
N VAL A 53 11.19 -17.05 -23.08
CA VAL A 53 10.46 -17.24 -21.80
C VAL A 53 11.30 -16.75 -20.61
N LEU A 54 12.58 -17.11 -20.53
CA LEU A 54 13.45 -16.61 -19.47
C LEU A 54 13.71 -15.11 -19.60
N GLY A 55 13.81 -14.59 -20.83
CA GLY A 55 13.91 -13.16 -21.09
C GLY A 55 12.69 -12.39 -20.58
N PHE A 56 11.48 -12.86 -20.89
CA PHE A 56 10.25 -12.28 -20.37
C PHE A 56 10.18 -12.32 -18.83
N ALA A 57 10.45 -13.50 -18.24
CA ALA A 57 10.42 -13.65 -16.78
C ALA A 57 11.47 -12.75 -16.09
N ASN A 58 12.63 -12.53 -16.74
CA ASN A 58 13.64 -11.60 -16.28
C ASN A 58 13.15 -10.15 -16.33
N VAL A 59 12.53 -9.72 -17.45
CA VAL A 59 11.94 -8.38 -17.56
C VAL A 59 10.92 -8.16 -16.45
N MET A 60 9.98 -9.09 -16.26
CA MET A 60 8.96 -8.97 -15.21
C MET A 60 9.58 -8.85 -13.81
N GLN A 61 10.62 -9.63 -13.50
CA GLN A 61 11.29 -9.56 -12.19
C GLN A 61 12.08 -8.25 -11.99
N THR A 62 12.51 -7.59 -13.07
CA THR A 62 13.24 -6.32 -12.99
C THR A 62 12.36 -5.08 -12.88
N VAL A 63 11.06 -5.19 -13.18
CA VAL A 63 10.12 -4.07 -12.98
C VAL A 63 10.03 -3.76 -11.48
N PRO A 64 10.13 -2.50 -11.03
CA PRO A 64 9.89 -2.14 -9.64
C PRO A 64 8.49 -2.58 -9.16
N SER A 65 8.38 -3.20 -7.99
CA SER A 65 7.12 -3.79 -7.50
C SER A 65 5.98 -2.78 -7.38
N LEU A 66 6.26 -1.59 -6.86
CA LEU A 66 5.26 -0.53 -6.75
C LEU A 66 4.71 -0.10 -8.13
N ALA A 67 5.58 -0.02 -9.14
CA ALA A 67 5.19 0.33 -10.50
C ALA A 67 4.38 -0.80 -11.16
N LEU A 68 4.76 -2.06 -10.93
CA LEU A 68 3.99 -3.22 -11.42
C LEU A 68 2.58 -3.23 -10.82
N PHE A 69 2.44 -2.94 -9.52
CA PHE A 69 1.11 -2.81 -8.89
C PHE A 69 0.29 -1.70 -9.53
N GLY A 70 0.87 -0.50 -9.70
CA GLY A 70 0.21 0.63 -10.37
C GLY A 70 -0.29 0.28 -11.78
N PHE A 71 0.50 -0.47 -12.54
CA PHE A 71 0.12 -0.96 -13.87
C PHE A 71 -1.00 -2.02 -13.85
N LEU A 72 -1.01 -2.89 -12.84
CA LEU A 72 -1.99 -3.97 -12.75
C LEU A 72 -3.36 -3.49 -12.24
N ILE A 73 -3.43 -2.44 -11.42
CA ILE A 73 -4.69 -1.89 -10.87
C ILE A 73 -5.75 -1.60 -11.96
N PRO A 74 -5.46 -0.89 -13.07
CA PRO A 74 -6.46 -0.59 -14.09
C PRO A 74 -6.80 -1.76 -15.02
N LEU A 75 -6.01 -2.85 -15.02
CA LEU A 75 -6.18 -3.99 -15.92
C LEU A 75 -7.30 -4.93 -15.44
N ASN A 76 -8.55 -4.50 -15.61
CA ASN A 76 -9.74 -5.25 -15.22
C ASN A 76 -10.01 -6.45 -16.15
N ILE A 77 -9.26 -7.53 -15.96
CA ILE A 77 -9.38 -8.76 -16.76
C ILE A 77 -10.29 -9.76 -16.05
N TYR A 78 -11.36 -10.17 -16.73
CA TYR A 78 -12.35 -11.12 -16.25
C TYR A 78 -12.21 -12.46 -16.97
N LEU A 79 -12.34 -13.55 -16.21
CA LEU A 79 -12.49 -14.90 -16.76
C LEU A 79 -13.68 -15.57 -16.07
N PHE A 80 -14.64 -16.08 -16.85
CA PHE A 80 -15.86 -16.71 -16.32
C PHE A 80 -16.58 -15.85 -15.25
N HIS A 81 -16.70 -14.53 -15.47
CA HIS A 81 -17.26 -13.54 -14.53
C HIS A 81 -16.47 -13.33 -13.22
N VAL A 82 -15.30 -13.95 -13.09
CA VAL A 82 -14.37 -13.70 -11.97
C VAL A 82 -13.28 -12.74 -12.42
N ARG A 83 -13.13 -11.62 -11.70
CA ARG A 83 -12.05 -10.66 -11.92
C ARG A 83 -10.72 -11.28 -11.47
N LEU A 84 -9.86 -11.63 -12.43
CA LEU A 84 -8.56 -12.24 -12.18
C LEU A 84 -7.46 -11.21 -11.90
N ILE A 85 -7.47 -10.11 -12.67
CA ILE A 85 -6.49 -9.03 -12.59
C ILE A 85 -7.25 -7.71 -12.43
N GLY A 86 -6.62 -6.76 -11.76
CA GLY A 86 -7.17 -5.43 -11.56
C GLY A 86 -7.68 -5.19 -10.15
N GLY A 87 -7.75 -3.92 -9.81
CA GLY A 87 -8.28 -3.43 -8.55
C GLY A 87 -7.24 -3.41 -7.44
N ILE A 88 -7.70 -2.95 -6.29
CA ILE A 88 -6.87 -2.75 -5.11
C ILE A 88 -6.99 -3.98 -4.21
N GLY A 89 -5.87 -4.42 -3.65
CA GLY A 89 -5.81 -5.44 -2.63
C GLY A 89 -5.13 -6.74 -3.04
N ALA A 90 -5.46 -7.80 -2.30
CA ALA A 90 -4.76 -9.09 -2.32
C ALA A 90 -4.68 -9.76 -3.70
N ARG A 91 -5.70 -9.60 -4.56
CA ARG A 91 -5.73 -10.26 -5.88
C ARG A 91 -4.62 -9.75 -6.79
N THR A 92 -4.53 -8.44 -6.95
CA THR A 92 -3.46 -7.76 -7.71
C THR A 92 -2.09 -8.07 -7.12
N ALA A 93 -1.99 -8.13 -5.79
CA ALA A 93 -0.76 -8.53 -5.11
C ALA A 93 -0.30 -9.94 -5.49
N VAL A 94 -1.20 -10.93 -5.43
CA VAL A 94 -0.89 -12.32 -5.79
C VAL A 94 -0.39 -12.42 -7.22
N VAL A 95 -1.00 -11.72 -8.18
CA VAL A 95 -0.56 -11.72 -9.58
C VAL A 95 0.88 -11.22 -9.72
N ALA A 96 1.21 -10.08 -9.12
CA ALA A 96 2.58 -9.56 -9.15
C ALA A 96 3.56 -10.51 -8.46
N LEU A 97 3.21 -11.04 -7.28
CA LEU A 97 4.05 -11.98 -6.53
C LEU A 97 4.32 -13.26 -7.34
N VAL A 98 3.32 -13.76 -8.08
CA VAL A 98 3.50 -14.88 -9.03
C VAL A 98 4.54 -14.50 -10.08
N LEU A 99 4.40 -13.34 -10.73
CA LEU A 99 5.34 -12.89 -11.77
C LEU A 99 6.79 -12.80 -11.25
N TYR A 100 6.99 -12.27 -10.04
CA TYR A 100 8.32 -12.22 -9.41
C TYR A 100 8.88 -13.60 -9.05
N ALA A 101 8.01 -14.54 -8.64
CA ALA A 101 8.38 -15.90 -8.25
C ALA A 101 8.65 -16.83 -9.44
N LEU A 102 8.14 -16.52 -10.64
CA LEU A 102 8.27 -17.38 -11.81
C LEU A 102 9.73 -17.57 -12.26
N LEU A 103 10.55 -16.51 -12.31
CA LEU A 103 11.89 -16.62 -12.89
C LEU A 103 12.78 -17.63 -12.13
N PRO A 104 12.94 -17.56 -10.79
CA PRO A 104 13.77 -18.52 -10.07
C PRO A 104 13.26 -19.96 -10.24
N ILE A 105 11.94 -20.19 -10.25
CA ILE A 105 11.34 -21.52 -10.39
C ILE A 105 11.58 -22.08 -11.79
N ILE A 106 11.26 -21.32 -12.84
CA ILE A 106 11.45 -21.74 -14.24
C ILE A 106 12.93 -22.01 -14.50
N ARG A 107 13.80 -21.07 -14.12
CA ARG A 107 15.24 -21.16 -14.38
C ARG A 107 15.87 -22.36 -13.70
N ASN A 108 15.60 -22.57 -12.40
CA ASN A 108 16.16 -23.71 -11.67
C ASN A 108 15.58 -25.04 -12.12
N THR A 109 14.31 -25.09 -12.53
CA THR A 109 13.74 -26.31 -13.11
C THR A 109 14.40 -26.65 -14.44
N TYR A 110 14.56 -25.66 -15.31
CA TYR A 110 15.24 -25.84 -16.60
C TYR A 110 16.70 -26.27 -16.43
N THR A 111 17.47 -25.59 -15.57
CA THR A 111 18.89 -25.92 -15.36
C THR A 111 19.07 -27.22 -14.61
N GLY A 112 18.23 -27.51 -13.62
CA GLY A 112 18.26 -28.76 -12.86
C GLY A 112 18.03 -29.96 -13.76
N ILE A 113 16.98 -29.92 -14.58
CA ILE A 113 16.67 -31.02 -15.50
C ILE A 113 17.75 -31.11 -16.57
N SER A 114 18.13 -30.01 -17.23
CA SER A 114 19.11 -30.01 -18.32
C SER A 114 20.51 -30.44 -17.85
N GLY A 115 20.86 -30.15 -16.60
CA GLY A 115 22.15 -30.51 -15.97
C GLY A 115 22.28 -31.97 -15.54
N VAL A 116 21.23 -32.80 -15.67
CA VAL A 116 21.36 -34.25 -15.45
C VAL A 116 22.35 -34.83 -16.47
N ASP A 117 23.29 -35.66 -15.98
CA ASP A 117 24.35 -36.27 -16.78
C ASP A 117 23.79 -36.97 -18.04
N PRO A 118 24.25 -36.59 -19.25
CA PRO A 118 23.86 -37.24 -20.48
C PRO A 118 24.04 -38.77 -20.46
N ALA A 119 25.09 -39.29 -19.81
CA ALA A 119 25.34 -40.73 -19.74
C ALA A 119 24.21 -41.47 -18.99
N VAL A 120 23.65 -40.86 -17.94
CA VAL A 120 22.51 -41.41 -17.20
C VAL A 120 21.25 -41.39 -18.06
N ARG A 121 21.06 -40.35 -18.88
CA ARG A 121 19.92 -40.28 -19.82
C ARG A 121 20.02 -41.33 -20.91
N GLU A 122 21.19 -41.49 -21.52
CA GLU A 122 21.42 -42.48 -22.57
C GLU A 122 21.32 -43.91 -22.02
N ALA A 123 21.76 -44.17 -20.80
CA ALA A 123 21.54 -45.46 -20.13
C ALA A 123 20.04 -45.75 -19.95
N GLY A 124 19.24 -44.76 -19.52
CA GLY A 124 17.78 -44.91 -19.41
C GLY A 124 17.12 -45.20 -20.76
N ARG A 125 17.52 -44.50 -21.83
CA ARG A 125 17.06 -44.76 -23.20
C ARG A 125 17.47 -46.15 -23.70
N GLY A 126 18.70 -46.57 -23.42
CA GLY A 126 19.21 -47.90 -23.75
C GLY A 126 18.45 -49.03 -23.05
N MET A 127 17.85 -48.76 -21.88
CA MET A 127 16.94 -49.68 -21.19
C MET A 127 15.48 -49.63 -21.70
N GLY A 128 15.20 -48.87 -22.77
CA GLY A 128 13.87 -48.77 -23.38
C GLY A 128 12.90 -47.80 -22.70
N MET A 129 13.40 -46.88 -21.86
CA MET A 129 12.52 -45.87 -21.23
C MET A 129 11.98 -44.88 -22.26
N THR A 130 10.67 -44.65 -22.23
CA THR A 130 10.02 -43.52 -22.94
C THR A 130 10.42 -42.18 -22.36
N ASP A 131 10.29 -41.08 -23.12
CA ASP A 131 10.58 -39.72 -22.62
C ASP A 131 9.79 -39.34 -21.36
N ARG A 132 8.60 -39.92 -21.16
CA ARG A 132 7.80 -39.70 -19.95
C ARG A 132 8.35 -40.49 -18.77
N GLN A 133 8.79 -41.73 -19.00
CA GLN A 133 9.43 -42.55 -17.97
C GLN A 133 10.79 -41.96 -17.59
N LEU A 134 11.61 -41.56 -18.57
CA LEU A 134 12.90 -40.92 -18.34
C LEU A 134 12.73 -39.63 -17.51
N LEU A 135 11.78 -38.77 -17.88
CA LEU A 135 11.48 -37.55 -17.12
C LEU A 135 11.04 -37.84 -15.67
N LEU A 136 10.07 -38.73 -15.49
CA LEU A 136 9.45 -38.96 -14.16
C LEU A 136 10.31 -39.83 -13.24
N GLN A 137 11.12 -40.75 -13.79
CA GLN A 137 11.87 -41.74 -13.01
C GLN A 137 13.36 -41.40 -12.87
N VAL A 138 13.91 -40.58 -13.77
CA VAL A 138 15.34 -40.24 -13.80
C VAL A 138 15.55 -38.74 -13.63
N GLU A 139 15.04 -37.92 -14.57
CA GLU A 139 15.39 -36.49 -14.63
C GLU A 139 14.83 -35.69 -13.45
N ILE A 140 13.53 -35.78 -13.18
CA ILE A 140 12.90 -35.06 -12.05
C ILE A 140 13.49 -35.51 -10.70
N PRO A 141 13.64 -36.82 -10.42
CA PRO A 141 14.26 -37.25 -9.16
C PRO A 141 15.69 -36.75 -8.97
N LEU A 142 16.52 -36.71 -10.03
CA LEU A 142 17.91 -36.23 -9.94
C LEU A 142 18.01 -34.70 -9.88
N SER A 143 17.06 -33.98 -10.45
CA SER A 143 17.02 -32.52 -10.45
C SER A 143 16.24 -31.89 -9.29
N LEU A 144 15.59 -32.72 -8.45
CA LEU A 144 14.65 -32.27 -7.42
C LEU A 144 15.26 -31.27 -6.44
N GLY A 145 16.52 -31.48 -6.02
CA GLY A 145 17.24 -30.55 -5.15
C GLY A 145 17.34 -29.15 -5.77
N VAL A 146 17.67 -29.06 -7.05
CA VAL A 146 17.78 -27.77 -7.78
C VAL A 146 16.41 -27.14 -7.96
N ILE A 147 15.37 -27.91 -8.29
CA ILE A 147 13.99 -27.40 -8.39
C ILE A 147 13.57 -26.78 -7.05
N ILE A 148 13.80 -27.46 -5.94
CA ILE A 148 13.45 -26.98 -4.60
C ILE A 148 14.26 -25.75 -4.20
N ALA A 149 15.55 -25.70 -4.56
CA ALA A 149 16.35 -24.48 -4.39
C ALA A 149 15.72 -23.29 -5.14
N GLY A 150 15.18 -23.51 -6.35
CA GLY A 150 14.43 -22.49 -7.08
C GLY A 150 13.16 -22.02 -6.36
N ILE A 151 12.39 -22.95 -5.79
CA ILE A 151 11.18 -22.64 -5.01
C ILE A 151 11.54 -21.87 -3.73
N ARG A 152 12.62 -22.27 -3.05
CA ARG A 152 13.16 -21.60 -1.87
C ARG A 152 13.53 -20.15 -2.14
N VAL A 153 14.32 -19.90 -3.19
CA VAL A 153 14.69 -18.54 -3.63
C VAL A 153 13.44 -17.72 -3.96
N ALA A 154 12.50 -18.29 -4.72
CA ALA A 154 11.26 -17.60 -5.08
C ALA A 154 10.39 -17.26 -3.86
N THR A 155 10.34 -18.14 -2.86
CA THR A 155 9.59 -17.92 -1.61
C THR A 155 10.17 -16.76 -0.82
N VAL A 156 11.50 -16.71 -0.66
CA VAL A 156 12.18 -15.61 0.06
C VAL A 156 11.94 -14.27 -0.63
N ILE A 157 12.06 -14.24 -1.96
CA ILE A 157 11.74 -13.03 -2.75
C ILE A 157 10.27 -12.63 -2.54
N ALA A 158 9.34 -13.59 -2.61
CA ALA A 158 7.92 -13.32 -2.44
C ALA A 158 7.59 -12.76 -1.04
N VAL A 159 8.20 -13.28 0.04
CA VAL A 159 8.01 -12.73 1.41
C VAL A 159 8.43 -11.26 1.47
N GLY A 160 9.59 -10.93 0.90
CA GLY A 160 10.09 -9.56 0.82
C GLY A 160 9.19 -8.65 0.00
N THR A 161 8.88 -9.03 -1.24
CA THR A 161 8.04 -8.25 -2.15
C THR A 161 6.62 -8.07 -1.63
N ALA A 162 6.07 -9.06 -0.90
CA ALA A 162 4.73 -8.97 -0.30
C ALA A 162 4.63 -7.86 0.74
N THR A 163 5.74 -7.42 1.35
CA THR A 163 5.70 -6.25 2.25
C THR A 163 5.34 -4.97 1.50
N ILE A 164 5.76 -4.85 0.23
CA ILE A 164 5.47 -3.69 -0.62
C ILE A 164 4.01 -3.70 -1.09
N ALA A 165 3.39 -4.88 -1.19
CA ALA A 165 1.99 -5.02 -1.60
C ALA A 165 0.99 -4.32 -0.65
N ALA A 166 1.40 -4.03 0.59
CA ALA A 166 0.59 -3.25 1.51
C ALA A 166 0.26 -1.84 0.98
N ALA A 167 1.10 -1.28 0.08
CA ALA A 167 0.84 0.01 -0.57
C ALA A 167 -0.42 0.02 -1.45
N ILE A 168 -0.93 -1.15 -1.84
CA ILE A 168 -2.19 -1.30 -2.57
C ILE A 168 -3.25 -2.01 -1.73
N ASP A 169 -3.21 -1.85 -0.40
CA ASP A 169 -4.12 -2.47 0.56
C ASP A 169 -4.21 -4.01 0.42
N ALA A 170 -3.12 -4.67 0.02
CA ALA A 170 -3.09 -6.12 -0.06
C ALA A 170 -3.14 -6.81 1.32
N GLY A 171 -2.82 -6.07 2.36
CA GLY A 171 -2.73 -6.55 3.73
C GLY A 171 -1.31 -6.97 4.12
N GLY A 172 -1.21 -7.84 5.12
CA GLY A 172 0.07 -8.38 5.57
C GLY A 172 0.89 -7.46 6.48
N LEU A 173 2.08 -7.92 6.84
CA LEU A 173 3.00 -7.22 7.76
C LEU A 173 3.54 -5.90 7.18
N GLY A 174 3.49 -5.74 5.85
CA GLY A 174 3.80 -4.49 5.16
C GLY A 174 2.99 -3.30 5.68
N ARG A 175 1.76 -3.51 6.16
CA ARG A 175 0.93 -2.42 6.72
C ARG A 175 1.64 -1.67 7.86
N TYR A 176 2.36 -2.37 8.73
CA TYR A 176 3.11 -1.74 9.80
C TYR A 176 4.32 -0.96 9.29
N ILE A 177 5.00 -1.48 8.26
CA ILE A 177 6.16 -0.82 7.64
C ILE A 177 5.72 0.52 7.04
N PHE A 178 4.69 0.52 6.21
CA PHE A 178 4.17 1.73 5.57
C PHE A 178 3.59 2.72 6.59
N ARG A 179 2.80 2.25 7.57
CA ARG A 179 2.28 3.12 8.65
C ARG A 179 3.42 3.76 9.43
N GLY A 180 4.44 2.97 9.79
CA GLY A 180 5.60 3.46 10.53
C GLY A 180 6.45 4.44 9.73
N LEU A 181 6.61 4.24 8.41
CA LEU A 181 7.32 5.19 7.55
C LEU A 181 6.65 6.56 7.55
N ARG A 182 5.32 6.61 7.39
CA ARG A 182 4.57 7.88 7.34
C ARG A 182 4.37 8.55 8.69
N MET A 183 4.27 7.76 9.76
CA MET A 183 4.21 8.29 11.12
C MET A 183 5.61 8.62 11.67
N ASN A 184 6.66 8.38 10.88
CA ASN A 184 8.06 8.46 11.31
C ASN A 184 8.25 7.74 12.67
N ASP A 185 7.69 6.53 12.77
CA ASP A 185 7.72 5.68 13.95
C ASP A 185 8.49 4.38 13.70
N ASN A 186 9.75 4.38 14.14
CA ASN A 186 10.63 3.21 14.08
C ASN A 186 10.03 1.97 14.76
N THR A 187 9.22 2.12 15.82
CA THR A 187 8.60 0.99 16.49
C THR A 187 7.64 0.27 15.56
N LEU A 188 6.81 1.01 14.81
CA LEU A 188 5.91 0.45 13.82
C LEU A 188 6.68 -0.17 12.64
N ILE A 189 7.71 0.50 12.13
CA ILE A 189 8.55 -0.04 11.05
C ILE A 189 9.12 -1.39 11.46
N LEU A 190 9.70 -1.49 12.66
CA LEU A 190 10.28 -2.73 13.19
C LEU A 190 9.22 -3.80 13.48
N ALA A 191 8.02 -3.40 13.94
CA ALA A 191 6.91 -4.33 14.19
C ALA A 191 6.42 -5.03 12.91
N GLY A 192 6.61 -4.42 11.73
CA GLY A 192 6.37 -5.07 10.44
C GLY A 192 7.60 -5.79 9.89
N ALA A 193 8.77 -5.13 9.91
CA ALA A 193 9.98 -5.62 9.26
C ALA A 193 10.60 -6.85 9.96
N VAL A 194 10.65 -6.87 11.30
CA VAL A 194 11.25 -7.98 12.05
C VAL A 194 10.47 -9.28 11.86
N PRO A 195 9.14 -9.32 12.04
CA PRO A 195 8.37 -10.54 11.77
C PRO A 195 8.45 -11.01 10.31
N ALA A 196 8.50 -10.08 9.34
CA ALA A 196 8.65 -10.43 7.94
C ALA A 196 10.03 -11.05 7.63
N ALA A 197 11.11 -10.50 8.20
CA ALA A 197 12.45 -11.05 8.07
C ALA A 197 12.57 -12.43 8.74
N LEU A 198 12.01 -12.59 9.94
CA LEU A 198 11.95 -13.89 10.62
C LEU A 198 11.15 -14.91 9.81
N MET A 199 10.02 -14.52 9.22
CA MET A 199 9.23 -15.38 8.35
C MET A 199 10.03 -15.83 7.12
N ALA A 200 10.78 -14.93 6.48
CA ALA A 200 11.65 -15.28 5.35
C ALA A 200 12.73 -16.28 5.77
N LEU A 201 13.40 -16.07 6.91
CA LEU A 201 14.41 -16.98 7.45
C LEU A 201 13.82 -18.35 7.79
N VAL A 202 12.66 -18.40 8.44
CA VAL A 202 11.98 -19.65 8.78
C VAL A 202 11.59 -20.40 7.50
N ALA A 203 11.02 -19.70 6.51
CA ALA A 203 10.67 -20.31 5.22
C ALA A 203 11.91 -20.87 4.51
N ASP A 204 13.01 -20.11 4.50
CA ASP A 204 14.28 -20.50 3.91
C ASP A 204 14.89 -21.75 4.59
N LEU A 205 14.89 -21.78 5.92
CA LEU A 205 15.37 -22.91 6.72
C LEU A 205 14.53 -24.16 6.53
N LEU A 206 13.20 -24.03 6.53
CA LEU A 206 12.28 -25.16 6.34
C LEU A 206 12.43 -25.76 4.94
N LEU A 207 12.44 -24.93 3.90
CA LEU A 207 12.62 -25.40 2.52
C LEU A 207 14.04 -25.95 2.29
N GLY A 208 15.06 -25.36 2.90
CA GLY A 208 16.42 -25.88 2.88
C GLY A 208 16.60 -27.20 3.65
N ALA A 209 15.81 -27.45 4.69
CA ALA A 209 15.77 -28.75 5.35
C ALA A 209 15.12 -29.82 4.44
N VAL A 210 14.05 -29.46 3.73
CA VAL A 210 13.41 -30.33 2.73
C VAL A 210 14.38 -30.65 1.58
N GLU A 211 15.08 -29.64 1.06
CA GLU A 211 16.11 -29.79 0.04
C GLU A 211 17.21 -30.77 0.47
N ARG A 212 17.78 -30.56 1.67
CA ARG A 212 18.83 -31.44 2.21
C ARG A 212 18.33 -32.87 2.43
N ALA A 213 17.12 -33.05 2.96
CA ALA A 213 16.54 -34.37 3.21
C ALA A 213 16.26 -35.17 1.92
N LEU A 214 16.03 -34.49 0.79
CA LEU A 214 15.84 -35.13 -0.51
C LEU A 214 17.17 -35.46 -1.20
N ASN A 215 18.21 -34.66 -0.95
CA ASN A 215 19.56 -34.87 -1.52
C ASN A 215 20.39 -35.88 -0.73
N SER A 216 20.29 -35.86 0.60
CA SER A 216 20.98 -36.83 1.45
C SER A 216 20.17 -38.13 1.48
N GLY A 217 20.74 -39.23 0.98
CA GLY A 217 20.10 -40.56 1.00
C GLY A 217 19.80 -41.13 2.40
N ALA A 218 19.89 -40.33 3.46
CA ALA A 218 19.70 -40.66 4.87
C ALA A 218 18.24 -41.00 5.22
N LEU A 219 17.26 -40.37 4.56
CA LEU A 219 15.90 -40.91 4.48
C LEU A 219 15.80 -41.72 3.19
N GLY A 220 15.43 -43.00 3.28
CA GLY A 220 15.17 -43.79 2.08
C GLY A 220 14.27 -43.00 1.12
N ARG A 221 14.65 -42.87 -0.17
CA ARG A 221 14.04 -41.94 -1.16
C ARG A 221 12.49 -41.96 -1.16
N LEU A 222 11.89 -43.10 -0.84
CA LEU A 222 10.44 -43.28 -0.68
C LEU A 222 9.85 -42.55 0.54
N LYS A 223 10.52 -42.55 1.70
CA LYS A 223 10.10 -41.84 2.92
C LYS A 223 10.24 -40.32 2.76
N ALA A 224 11.33 -39.85 2.15
CA ALA A 224 11.52 -38.43 1.86
C ALA A 224 10.47 -37.89 0.87
N ARG A 225 10.15 -38.66 -0.20
CA ARG A 225 9.04 -38.33 -1.12
C ARG A 225 7.69 -38.30 -0.41
N LYS A 226 7.38 -39.30 0.43
CA LYS A 226 6.11 -39.33 1.20
C LYS A 226 5.99 -38.12 2.14
N LEU A 227 7.07 -37.73 2.81
CA LEU A 227 7.10 -36.56 3.69
C LEU A 227 6.91 -35.27 2.90
N ALA A 228 7.56 -35.11 1.75
CA ALA A 228 7.39 -33.95 0.88
C ALA A 228 5.95 -33.83 0.34
N TRP A 229 5.35 -34.95 -0.10
CA TRP A 229 3.95 -34.97 -0.52
C TRP A 229 2.98 -34.73 0.63
N ALA A 230 3.27 -35.20 1.84
CA ALA A 230 2.48 -34.91 3.02
C ALA A 230 2.54 -33.42 3.40
N CYS A 231 3.71 -32.79 3.35
CA CYS A 231 3.87 -31.34 3.57
C CYS A 231 3.16 -30.53 2.48
N ALA A 232 3.28 -30.93 1.21
CA ALA A 232 2.57 -30.27 0.11
C ALA A 232 1.04 -30.41 0.25
N GLY A 233 0.55 -31.60 0.59
CA GLY A 233 -0.86 -31.85 0.86
C GLY A 233 -1.37 -31.03 2.05
N LEU A 234 -0.60 -30.96 3.14
CA LEU A 234 -0.95 -30.15 4.31
C LEU A 234 -0.96 -28.66 4.00
N ALA A 235 0.00 -28.15 3.21
CA ALA A 235 0.02 -26.76 2.76
C ALA A 235 -1.18 -26.43 1.87
N VAL A 236 -1.59 -27.36 1.00
CA VAL A 236 -2.81 -27.21 0.19
C VAL A 236 -4.05 -27.23 1.08
N ILE A 237 -4.16 -28.13 2.06
CA ILE A 237 -5.31 -28.20 2.98
C ILE A 237 -5.39 -26.94 3.84
N LEU A 238 -4.27 -26.49 4.42
CA LEU A 238 -4.20 -25.27 5.23
C LEU A 238 -4.48 -24.02 4.39
N GLY A 239 -3.94 -23.95 3.17
CA GLY A 239 -4.22 -22.87 2.22
C GLY A 239 -5.68 -22.86 1.76
N SER A 240 -6.29 -24.03 1.58
CA SER A 240 -7.71 -24.18 1.20
C SER A 240 -8.64 -23.84 2.37
N ALA A 241 -8.31 -24.29 3.59
CA ALA A 241 -9.04 -23.96 4.81
C ALA A 241 -8.93 -22.47 5.15
N LEU A 242 -7.76 -21.86 4.94
CA LEU A 242 -7.56 -20.42 5.11
C LEU A 242 -8.28 -19.63 4.02
N THR A 243 -8.24 -20.07 2.76
CA THR A 243 -9.04 -19.47 1.67
C THR A 243 -10.52 -19.55 2.01
N LEU A 244 -11.02 -20.71 2.46
CA LEU A 244 -12.40 -20.91 2.84
C LEU A 244 -12.78 -20.03 4.05
N ALA A 245 -11.95 -19.96 5.08
CA ALA A 245 -12.17 -19.10 6.25
C ALA A 245 -12.19 -17.60 5.88
N LEU A 246 -11.35 -17.19 4.93
CA LEU A 246 -11.35 -15.82 4.39
C LEU A 246 -12.55 -15.56 3.47
N TYR A 247 -13.05 -16.59 2.77
CA TYR A 247 -14.22 -16.48 1.89
C TYR A 247 -15.55 -16.51 2.67
N THR A 248 -15.61 -17.26 3.78
CA THR A 248 -16.77 -17.31 4.68
C THR A 248 -16.85 -16.10 5.61
N SER A 249 -15.85 -15.21 5.59
CA SER A 249 -15.84 -13.95 6.33
C SER A 249 -16.74 -12.86 5.71
N GLY A 250 -18.02 -13.21 5.51
CA GLY A 250 -19.17 -12.30 5.43
C GLY A 250 -19.43 -11.64 4.07
N THR A 251 -20.48 -12.13 3.42
CA THR A 251 -21.24 -11.54 2.29
C THR A 251 -22.24 -10.46 2.73
N GLU A 252 -22.08 -9.87 3.91
CA GLU A 252 -22.88 -8.70 4.28
C GLU A 252 -22.48 -7.51 3.40
N ALA A 253 -23.46 -6.75 2.93
CA ALA A 253 -23.21 -5.49 2.24
C ALA A 253 -22.41 -4.58 3.19
N ARG A 254 -21.13 -4.38 2.87
CA ARG A 254 -20.24 -3.53 3.66
C ARG A 254 -20.01 -2.24 2.91
N ILE A 255 -20.19 -1.10 3.57
CA ILE A 255 -19.76 0.18 3.03
C ILE A 255 -18.24 0.24 3.12
N ALA A 256 -17.55 0.37 1.99
CA ALA A 256 -16.11 0.50 1.96
C ALA A 256 -15.70 1.97 2.14
N VAL A 257 -15.12 2.32 3.28
CA VAL A 257 -14.62 3.67 3.56
C VAL A 257 -13.11 3.71 3.33
N GLY A 258 -12.67 4.60 2.44
CA GLY A 258 -11.28 4.82 2.12
C GLY A 258 -10.68 6.07 2.75
N SER A 259 -9.37 6.22 2.62
CA SER A 259 -8.64 7.45 2.93
C SER A 259 -7.40 7.58 2.07
N LYS A 260 -6.85 8.79 1.97
CA LYS A 260 -5.46 8.96 1.52
C LYS A 260 -4.46 8.47 2.57
N ASP A 261 -3.18 8.52 2.23
CA ASP A 261 -2.04 7.99 2.98
C ASP A 261 -1.36 9.02 3.88
N PHE A 262 -2.12 9.86 4.58
CA PHE A 262 -1.57 10.72 5.63
C PHE A 262 -2.49 10.80 6.83
N THR A 263 -1.93 11.19 7.99
CA THR A 263 -2.58 11.04 9.30
C THR A 263 -3.99 11.64 9.35
N GLU A 264 -4.16 12.89 8.93
CA GLU A 264 -5.47 13.53 8.88
C GLU A 264 -6.47 12.72 8.07
N GLN A 265 -6.10 12.26 6.88
CA GLN A 265 -6.99 11.48 6.03
C GLN A 265 -7.42 10.16 6.65
N ILE A 266 -6.50 9.48 7.36
CA ILE A 266 -6.84 8.24 8.06
C ILE A 266 -7.77 8.54 9.26
N ILE A 267 -7.58 9.65 9.97
CA ILE A 267 -8.50 10.12 11.02
C ILE A 267 -9.88 10.39 10.43
N LEU A 268 -9.97 11.11 9.31
CA LEU A 268 -11.22 11.43 8.64
C LEU A 268 -11.92 10.19 8.09
N GLY A 269 -11.17 9.24 7.52
CA GLY A 269 -11.70 7.95 7.08
C GLY A 269 -12.25 7.13 8.25
N GLU A 270 -11.56 7.09 9.39
CA GLU A 270 -12.05 6.42 10.60
C GLU A 270 -13.26 7.14 11.20
N LEU A 271 -13.30 8.47 11.14
CA LEU A 271 -14.46 9.28 11.56
C LEU A 271 -15.68 8.94 10.73
N VAL A 272 -15.57 8.94 9.39
CA VAL A 272 -16.65 8.55 8.49
C VAL A 272 -17.09 7.11 8.76
N ALA A 273 -16.15 6.19 8.96
CA ALA A 273 -16.45 4.79 9.27
C ALA A 273 -17.26 4.64 10.56
N GLN A 274 -16.80 5.23 11.67
CA GLN A 274 -17.50 5.14 12.96
C GLN A 274 -18.86 5.84 12.92
N VAL A 275 -18.99 6.94 12.19
CA VAL A 275 -20.27 7.64 12.02
C VAL A 275 -21.28 6.78 11.28
N ILE A 276 -20.87 6.14 10.17
CA ILE A 276 -21.73 5.21 9.42
C ILE A 276 -22.11 4.02 10.32
N GLU A 277 -21.16 3.41 11.02
CA GLU A 277 -21.43 2.31 11.97
C GLU A 277 -22.34 2.73 13.13
N SER A 278 -22.31 4.00 13.54
CA SER A 278 -23.13 4.51 14.65
C SER A 278 -24.57 4.83 14.27
N LYS A 279 -24.78 5.29 13.03
CA LYS A 279 -26.06 5.80 12.54
C LYS A 279 -26.78 4.80 11.65
N THR A 280 -26.10 3.74 11.24
CA THR A 280 -26.64 2.69 10.38
C THR A 280 -26.34 1.33 10.98
N ASN A 281 -27.04 0.28 10.51
CA ASN A 281 -26.70 -1.10 10.85
C ASN A 281 -25.71 -1.72 9.84
N LEU A 282 -25.04 -0.89 9.03
CA LEU A 282 -24.16 -1.35 7.96
C LEU A 282 -22.74 -1.56 8.50
N PRO A 283 -22.15 -2.75 8.31
CA PRO A 283 -20.75 -2.96 8.62
C PRO A 283 -19.86 -2.13 7.68
N VAL A 284 -18.80 -1.50 8.21
CA VAL A 284 -17.86 -0.72 7.41
C VAL A 284 -16.56 -1.47 7.16
N LYS A 285 -16.17 -1.58 5.89
CA LYS A 285 -14.84 -2.05 5.49
C LYS A 285 -13.89 -0.86 5.35
N ARG A 286 -12.90 -0.78 6.23
CA ARG A 286 -11.87 0.26 6.19
C ARG A 286 -10.79 -0.10 5.16
N ARG A 287 -10.62 0.74 4.13
CA ARG A 287 -9.56 0.66 3.11
C ARG A 287 -8.75 1.96 3.12
N PHE A 288 -8.11 2.21 4.25
CA PHE A 288 -7.31 3.41 4.42
C PHE A 288 -6.01 3.32 3.65
N ASP A 289 -5.30 4.44 3.64
CA ASP A 289 -3.91 4.49 3.24
C ASP A 289 -3.67 4.35 1.73
N LEU A 290 -4.55 4.94 0.93
CA LEU A 290 -4.48 4.93 -0.54
C LEU A 290 -3.76 6.18 -1.04
N GLY A 291 -2.47 6.05 -1.37
CA GLY A 291 -1.63 7.20 -1.69
C GLY A 291 -1.94 7.95 -2.99
N GLY A 292 -1.66 9.26 -2.99
CA GLY A 292 -1.86 10.14 -4.14
C GLY A 292 -3.31 10.17 -4.64
N SER A 293 -3.51 9.90 -5.93
CA SER A 293 -4.84 9.83 -6.57
C SER A 293 -5.51 8.44 -6.47
N LEU A 294 -4.88 7.48 -5.80
CA LEU A 294 -5.39 6.11 -5.70
C LEU A 294 -6.74 6.05 -4.98
N ALA A 295 -6.99 6.90 -3.97
CA ALA A 295 -8.29 6.99 -3.30
C ALA A 295 -9.40 7.37 -4.28
N HIS A 296 -9.17 8.36 -5.14
CA HIS A 296 -10.12 8.76 -6.18
C HIS A 296 -10.35 7.63 -7.20
N GLN A 297 -9.27 7.02 -7.71
CA GLN A 297 -9.36 5.91 -8.66
C GLN A 297 -10.10 4.71 -8.05
N ALA A 298 -9.89 4.42 -6.77
CA ALA A 298 -10.60 3.40 -6.02
C ALA A 298 -12.10 3.68 -5.95
N LEU A 299 -12.47 4.95 -5.70
CA LEU A 299 -13.87 5.37 -5.63
C LEU A 299 -14.57 5.20 -6.99
N VAL A 300 -13.92 5.66 -8.07
CA VAL A 300 -14.44 5.52 -9.44
C VAL A 300 -14.52 4.04 -9.85
N ALA A 301 -13.55 3.22 -9.45
CA ALA A 301 -13.54 1.78 -9.72
C ALA A 301 -14.49 0.96 -8.85
N GLY A 302 -15.17 1.57 -7.87
CA GLY A 302 -16.05 0.88 -6.91
C GLY A 302 -15.32 -0.01 -5.91
N GLU A 303 -14.02 0.22 -5.69
CA GLU A 303 -13.24 -0.48 -4.65
C GLU A 303 -13.49 0.09 -3.25
N ILE A 304 -13.82 1.38 -3.20
CA ILE A 304 -14.35 2.08 -2.04
C ILE A 304 -15.66 2.78 -2.42
N ASP A 305 -16.49 3.04 -1.43
CA ASP A 305 -17.82 3.65 -1.58
C ASP A 305 -17.82 5.11 -1.18
N THR A 306 -16.95 5.49 -0.24
CA THR A 306 -16.76 6.88 0.17
C THR A 306 -15.34 7.11 0.71
N TYR A 307 -14.84 8.33 0.56
CA TYR A 307 -13.69 8.85 1.29
C TYR A 307 -13.81 10.38 1.42
N VAL A 308 -12.90 11.02 2.16
CA VAL A 308 -12.86 12.48 2.27
C VAL A 308 -11.86 13.05 1.27
N GLU A 309 -12.31 13.96 0.39
CA GLU A 309 -11.48 14.67 -0.57
C GLU A 309 -11.41 16.17 -0.25
N TYR A 310 -10.38 16.83 -0.76
CA TYR A 310 -10.23 18.28 -0.64
C TYR A 310 -10.62 18.97 -1.94
N THR A 311 -11.43 20.01 -1.83
CA THR A 311 -11.97 20.75 -2.98
C THR A 311 -10.87 21.26 -3.94
N GLY A 312 -9.82 21.91 -3.42
CA GLY A 312 -8.68 22.36 -4.22
C GLY A 312 -7.94 21.23 -4.94
N THR A 313 -7.76 20.07 -4.29
CA THR A 313 -7.13 18.90 -4.91
C THR A 313 -7.98 18.31 -6.02
N ALA A 314 -9.29 18.19 -5.79
CA ALA A 314 -10.21 17.74 -6.81
C ALA A 314 -10.21 18.66 -8.05
N LEU A 315 -10.19 19.98 -7.84
CA LEU A 315 -10.19 20.97 -8.91
C LEU A 315 -8.93 20.88 -9.79
N THR A 316 -7.75 20.85 -9.18
CA THR A 316 -6.48 21.03 -9.91
C THR A 316 -5.86 19.69 -10.32
N ALA A 317 -5.78 18.73 -9.41
CA ALA A 317 -5.06 17.47 -9.64
C ALA A 317 -5.90 16.42 -10.36
N ILE A 318 -7.23 16.45 -10.20
CA ILE A 318 -8.15 15.45 -10.77
C ILE A 318 -8.89 16.00 -11.99
N LEU A 319 -9.51 17.17 -11.87
CA LEU A 319 -10.26 17.80 -12.96
C LEU A 319 -9.41 18.64 -13.90
N HIS A 320 -8.15 18.93 -13.52
CA HIS A 320 -7.19 19.71 -14.30
C HIS A 320 -7.67 21.13 -14.65
N HIS A 321 -8.53 21.72 -13.80
CA HIS A 321 -8.89 23.13 -13.91
C HIS A 321 -7.79 24.02 -13.31
N LEU A 322 -7.80 25.29 -13.70
CA LEU A 322 -6.98 26.31 -13.06
C LEU A 322 -7.47 26.57 -11.62
N PRO A 323 -6.57 26.93 -10.68
CA PRO A 323 -6.95 27.28 -9.31
C PRO A 323 -7.96 28.44 -9.27
N ILE A 324 -8.94 28.33 -8.38
CA ILE A 324 -9.93 29.37 -8.07
C ILE A 324 -9.80 29.68 -6.57
N SER A 325 -9.83 30.97 -6.19
CA SER A 325 -9.63 31.38 -4.79
C SER A 325 -10.91 31.44 -3.96
N ASP A 326 -12.10 31.50 -4.58
CA ASP A 326 -13.38 31.53 -3.85
C ASP A 326 -13.83 30.12 -3.44
N PRO A 327 -13.95 29.81 -2.13
CA PRO A 327 -14.30 28.47 -1.64
C PRO A 327 -15.64 27.97 -2.18
N LYS A 328 -16.65 28.85 -2.26
CA LYS A 328 -17.98 28.47 -2.75
C LYS A 328 -17.95 28.12 -4.23
N ALA A 329 -17.28 28.93 -5.06
CA ALA A 329 -17.12 28.65 -6.48
C ALA A 329 -16.35 27.33 -6.72
N VAL A 330 -15.29 27.06 -5.94
CA VAL A 330 -14.55 25.79 -6.04
C VAL A 330 -15.46 24.61 -5.72
N TYR A 331 -16.17 24.66 -4.60
CA TYR A 331 -17.04 23.56 -4.16
C TYR A 331 -18.16 23.26 -5.17
N GLU A 332 -18.89 24.28 -5.64
CA GLU A 332 -19.98 24.08 -6.60
C GLU A 332 -19.47 23.52 -7.94
N ARG A 333 -18.32 24.03 -8.43
CA ARG A 333 -17.69 23.53 -9.65
C ARG A 333 -17.28 22.07 -9.54
N VAL A 334 -16.58 21.72 -8.46
CA VAL A 334 -16.12 20.35 -8.22
C VAL A 334 -17.29 19.39 -8.08
N LYS A 335 -18.33 19.79 -7.33
CA LYS A 335 -19.56 19.01 -7.16
C LYS A 335 -20.27 18.73 -8.48
N GLU A 336 -20.39 19.74 -9.36
CA GLU A 336 -21.01 19.60 -10.66
C GLU A 336 -20.21 18.67 -11.58
N ASP A 337 -18.90 18.87 -11.68
CA ASP A 337 -18.05 18.10 -12.58
C ASP A 337 -17.93 16.64 -12.14
N TYR A 338 -17.79 16.36 -10.83
CA TYR A 338 -17.78 14.98 -10.32
C TYR A 338 -19.10 14.25 -10.55
N ALA A 339 -20.23 14.96 -10.41
CA ALA A 339 -21.55 14.41 -10.66
C ALA A 339 -21.75 14.00 -12.12
N LYS A 340 -21.15 14.74 -13.06
CA LYS A 340 -21.25 14.51 -14.51
C LYS A 340 -20.24 13.48 -15.03
N MET A 341 -18.98 13.58 -14.58
CA MET A 341 -17.88 12.79 -15.13
C MET A 341 -17.76 11.41 -14.48
N PHE A 342 -18.10 11.29 -13.19
CA PHE A 342 -17.78 10.10 -12.39
C PHE A 342 -18.98 9.48 -11.68
N ASP A 343 -20.17 10.07 -11.80
CA ASP A 343 -21.37 9.67 -11.04
C ASP A 343 -21.15 9.68 -9.51
N LEU A 344 -20.37 10.65 -9.04
CA LEU A 344 -20.04 10.84 -7.62
C LEU A 344 -20.82 12.01 -7.02
N VAL A 345 -21.06 11.95 -5.72
CA VAL A 345 -21.79 12.97 -4.95
C VAL A 345 -20.86 13.54 -3.89
N TRP A 346 -20.68 14.86 -3.91
CA TRP A 346 -20.05 15.61 -2.83
C TRP A 346 -21.10 15.96 -1.77
N THR A 347 -20.82 15.66 -0.50
CA THR A 347 -21.69 16.01 0.63
C THR A 347 -21.32 17.38 1.21
N GLU A 348 -21.83 17.70 2.38
CA GLU A 348 -21.48 18.92 3.11
C GLU A 348 -20.01 18.91 3.58
N PRO A 349 -19.28 20.04 3.50
CA PRO A 349 -17.95 20.17 4.07
C PRO A 349 -17.92 19.89 5.57
N LEU A 350 -16.83 19.30 6.06
CA LEU A 350 -16.69 18.91 7.47
C LEU A 350 -16.51 20.09 8.43
N GLY A 351 -16.19 21.29 7.91
CA GLY A 351 -16.09 22.52 8.70
C GLY A 351 -14.69 23.12 8.82
N PHE A 352 -13.70 22.53 8.16
CA PHE A 352 -12.33 23.05 8.14
C PHE A 352 -11.68 22.95 6.75
N GLU A 353 -10.65 23.77 6.57
CA GLU A 353 -9.76 23.81 5.41
C GLU A 353 -8.39 23.24 5.80
N ASN A 354 -7.78 22.47 4.91
CA ASN A 354 -6.38 22.07 5.01
C ASN A 354 -5.57 22.53 3.80
N THR A 355 -5.09 23.77 3.84
CA THR A 355 -4.22 24.34 2.79
C THR A 355 -2.75 24.07 3.01
N PHE A 356 -1.95 24.29 1.96
CA PHE A 356 -0.49 24.25 2.06
C PHE A 356 0.02 25.34 3.00
N ALA A 357 0.84 24.92 3.96
CA ALA A 357 1.55 25.79 4.88
C ALA A 357 3.02 25.86 4.47
N ILE A 358 3.51 27.04 4.11
CA ILE A 358 4.95 27.26 3.93
C ILE A 358 5.56 27.49 5.31
N LEU A 359 6.43 26.57 5.72
CA LEU A 359 6.93 26.49 7.10
C LEU A 359 8.41 26.81 7.17
N VAL A 360 8.77 27.54 8.23
CA VAL A 360 10.15 27.81 8.64
C VAL A 360 10.30 27.57 10.14
N ARG A 361 11.53 27.44 10.64
CA ARG A 361 11.78 27.37 12.09
C ARG A 361 11.45 28.70 12.76
N SER A 362 10.91 28.64 13.99
CA SER A 362 10.64 29.83 14.81
C SER A 362 11.85 30.75 15.01
N ALA A 363 13.06 30.19 15.09
CA ALA A 363 14.30 30.96 15.21
C ALA A 363 14.61 31.74 13.93
N ASP A 364 14.39 31.15 12.76
CA ASP A 364 14.67 31.79 11.48
C ASP A 364 13.66 32.88 11.14
N SER A 365 12.37 32.65 11.42
CA SER A 365 11.33 33.68 11.26
C SER A 365 11.64 34.91 12.11
N ARG A 366 11.98 34.73 13.40
CA ARG A 366 12.31 35.85 14.29
C ARG A 366 13.63 36.55 13.91
N GLY A 367 14.69 35.78 13.65
CA GLY A 367 16.01 36.33 13.36
C GLY A 367 16.12 37.04 12.00
N ARG A 368 15.21 36.76 11.07
CA ARG A 368 15.18 37.36 9.71
C ARG A 368 13.90 38.15 9.42
N HIS A 369 13.06 38.35 10.43
CA HIS A 369 11.78 39.06 10.33
C HIS A 369 10.83 38.52 9.24
N LEU A 370 10.83 37.20 9.01
CA LEU A 370 9.99 36.56 8.00
C LEU A 370 8.55 36.43 8.51
N LYS A 371 7.59 37.09 7.84
CA LYS A 371 6.16 37.01 8.16
C LYS A 371 5.33 36.49 6.98
N THR A 372 5.80 36.74 5.76
CA THR A 372 5.11 36.40 4.52
C THR A 372 5.96 35.47 3.66
N ILE A 373 5.34 34.78 2.71
CA ILE A 373 6.06 33.93 1.76
C ILE A 373 6.95 34.81 0.87
N SER A 374 6.51 36.00 0.48
CA SER A 374 7.32 36.94 -0.30
C SER A 374 8.65 37.33 0.39
N ASP A 375 8.71 37.35 1.73
CA ASP A 375 9.95 37.69 2.47
C ASP A 375 11.08 36.68 2.21
N VAL A 376 10.73 35.44 1.88
CA VAL A 376 11.68 34.34 1.63
C VAL A 376 12.50 34.56 0.35
N ALA A 377 11.99 35.34 -0.62
CA ALA A 377 12.60 35.45 -1.95
C ALA A 377 14.06 35.89 -1.93
N SER A 378 14.44 36.75 -0.99
CA SER A 378 15.84 37.21 -0.84
C SER A 378 16.79 36.15 -0.26
N TYR A 379 16.25 35.17 0.48
CA TYR A 379 17.01 34.10 1.13
C TYR A 379 17.04 32.80 0.32
N ALA A 380 16.00 32.57 -0.50
CA ALA A 380 15.85 31.35 -1.29
C ALA A 380 17.14 30.92 -2.02
N PRO A 381 17.94 31.79 -2.67
CA PRO A 381 19.15 31.39 -3.38
C PRO A 381 20.25 30.75 -2.53
N ARG A 382 20.15 30.83 -1.20
CA ARG A 382 21.07 30.21 -0.23
C ARG A 382 20.41 29.12 0.61
N TRP A 383 19.12 28.89 0.43
CA TRP A 383 18.32 27.99 1.25
C TRP A 383 18.08 26.67 0.54
N ARG A 384 18.07 25.60 1.34
CA ARG A 384 17.68 24.27 0.91
C ARG A 384 16.20 24.09 1.20
N ALA A 385 15.40 23.77 0.20
CA ALA A 385 13.98 23.47 0.40
C ALA A 385 13.74 21.96 0.50
N GLY A 386 12.77 21.56 1.32
CA GLY A 386 12.28 20.18 1.41
C GLY A 386 10.81 20.10 1.04
N PHE A 387 10.46 19.31 0.05
CA PHE A 387 9.07 19.22 -0.45
C PHE A 387 8.61 17.78 -0.60
N GLY A 388 7.31 17.57 -0.33
CA GLY A 388 6.61 16.32 -0.62
C GLY A 388 6.46 16.07 -2.13
N GLN A 389 6.33 14.81 -2.53
CA GLN A 389 6.18 14.40 -3.95
C GLN A 389 4.98 15.07 -4.62
N ASP A 390 3.84 15.15 -3.91
CA ASP A 390 2.64 15.82 -4.42
C ASP A 390 2.87 17.31 -4.65
N PHE A 391 3.51 18.01 -3.71
CA PHE A 391 3.83 19.42 -3.87
C PHE A 391 4.83 19.64 -5.02
N MET A 392 5.78 18.73 -5.22
CA MET A 392 6.75 18.83 -6.31
C MET A 392 6.13 18.67 -7.69
N SER A 393 5.13 17.79 -7.82
CA SER A 393 4.57 17.39 -9.11
C SER A 393 3.33 18.17 -9.54
N ARG A 394 2.53 18.67 -8.58
CA ARG A 394 1.23 19.28 -8.89
C ARG A 394 1.36 20.67 -9.54
N PRO A 395 0.43 21.05 -10.43
CA PRO A 395 0.41 22.40 -11.02
C PRO A 395 0.26 23.53 -10.00
N ASP A 396 -0.55 23.30 -8.96
CA ASP A 396 -0.75 24.21 -7.81
C ASP A 396 0.33 24.05 -6.73
N GLY A 397 1.31 23.17 -6.94
CA GLY A 397 2.45 22.96 -6.07
C GLY A 397 3.65 23.85 -6.41
N TYR A 398 4.86 23.30 -6.21
CA TYR A 398 6.14 23.97 -6.39
C TYR A 398 6.31 24.69 -7.74
N PRO A 399 5.95 24.12 -8.90
CA PRO A 399 6.14 24.78 -10.20
C PRO A 399 5.46 26.14 -10.30
N GLY A 400 4.18 26.24 -9.89
CA GLY A 400 3.46 27.51 -9.87
C GLY A 400 3.87 28.40 -8.69
N PHE A 401 4.09 27.82 -7.51
CA PHE A 401 4.49 28.51 -6.29
C PHE A 401 5.80 29.28 -6.48
N ALA A 402 6.82 28.61 -7.01
CA ALA A 402 8.12 29.22 -7.26
C ALA A 402 8.04 30.37 -8.26
N LYS A 403 7.18 30.26 -9.28
CA LYS A 403 6.95 31.30 -10.28
C LYS A 403 6.24 32.52 -9.67
N VAL A 404 5.17 32.30 -8.91
CA VAL A 404 4.37 33.38 -8.29
C VAL A 404 5.19 34.15 -7.28
N TYR A 405 6.01 33.47 -6.48
CA TYR A 405 6.83 34.09 -5.43
C TYR A 405 8.27 34.44 -5.86
N ARG A 406 8.64 34.14 -7.11
CA ARG A 406 10.00 34.34 -7.65
C ARG A 406 11.08 33.66 -6.80
N LEU A 407 10.78 32.45 -6.31
CA LEU A 407 11.68 31.67 -5.47
C LEU A 407 12.64 30.85 -6.32
N LYS A 408 13.93 30.92 -6.00
CA LYS A 408 14.97 30.07 -6.58
C LYS A 408 15.84 29.53 -5.46
N PHE A 409 15.63 28.27 -5.10
CA PHE A 409 16.36 27.62 -4.03
C PHE A 409 17.77 27.18 -4.45
N SER A 410 18.71 27.09 -3.51
CA SER A 410 20.05 26.56 -3.81
C SER A 410 20.01 25.05 -4.05
N GLU A 411 19.16 24.35 -3.31
CA GLU A 411 18.94 22.91 -3.38
C GLU A 411 17.46 22.63 -3.07
N ILE A 412 16.88 21.64 -3.73
CA ILE A 412 15.53 21.16 -3.44
C ILE A 412 15.62 19.66 -3.20
N ARG A 413 15.10 19.23 -2.05
CA ARG A 413 15.07 17.82 -1.65
C ARG A 413 13.63 17.33 -1.66
N GLU A 414 13.36 16.36 -2.52
CA GLU A 414 12.10 15.63 -2.52
C GLU A 414 12.16 14.51 -1.48
N MET A 415 11.16 14.42 -0.60
CA MET A 415 11.05 13.40 0.43
C MET A 415 9.59 13.18 0.84
N ASP A 416 9.31 12.18 1.69
CA ASP A 416 7.98 12.01 2.28
C ASP A 416 7.55 13.25 3.09
N LEU A 417 6.26 13.60 3.04
CA LEU A 417 5.73 14.80 3.69
C LEU A 417 6.08 14.85 5.18
N SER A 418 5.91 13.75 5.91
CA SER A 418 6.18 13.70 7.35
C SER A 418 7.67 13.91 7.66
N LEU A 419 8.56 13.45 6.77
CA LEU A 419 10.00 13.60 6.91
C LEU A 419 10.45 15.04 6.69
N THR A 420 9.73 15.84 5.90
CA THR A 420 10.07 17.26 5.68
C THR A 420 10.07 18.06 6.99
N TYR A 421 9.09 17.81 7.87
CA TYR A 421 8.99 18.46 9.19
C TYR A 421 10.21 18.18 10.06
N ARG A 422 10.63 16.92 10.11
CA ARG A 422 11.82 16.51 10.86
C ARG A 422 13.10 17.07 10.24
N ALA A 423 13.23 17.02 8.92
CA ALA A 423 14.37 17.57 8.20
C ALA A 423 14.51 19.09 8.45
N LEU A 424 13.39 19.82 8.52
CA LEU A 424 13.38 21.24 8.88
C LEU A 424 13.80 21.45 10.34
N ALA A 425 13.27 20.66 11.28
CA ALA A 425 13.63 20.73 12.69
C ALA A 425 15.12 20.40 12.94
N GLU A 426 15.68 19.44 12.21
CA GLU A 426 17.08 18.99 12.31
C GLU A 426 18.06 19.80 11.44
N HIS A 427 17.64 20.97 10.93
CA HIS A 427 18.47 21.86 10.10
C HIS A 427 19.02 21.23 8.80
N GLN A 428 18.38 20.17 8.28
CA GLN A 428 18.74 19.55 7.01
C GLN A 428 18.19 20.33 5.80
N VAL A 429 17.04 21.00 5.97
CA VAL A 429 16.43 21.96 5.05
C VAL A 429 16.06 23.23 5.80
N ASP A 430 15.79 24.33 5.09
CA ASP A 430 15.55 25.67 5.65
C ASP A 430 14.10 26.14 5.48
N LEU A 431 13.38 25.52 4.54
CA LEU A 431 11.97 25.75 4.27
C LEU A 431 11.31 24.47 3.80
N ILE A 432 10.05 24.26 4.18
CA ILE A 432 9.23 23.17 3.66
C ILE A 432 7.83 23.66 3.26
N ALA A 433 7.15 22.87 2.45
CA ALA A 433 5.70 22.95 2.25
C ALA A 433 5.05 21.81 3.03
N GLY A 434 4.33 22.16 4.09
CA GLY A 434 3.54 21.27 4.91
C GLY A 434 2.04 21.51 4.75
N ASN A 435 1.24 20.92 5.62
CA ASN A 435 -0.21 21.12 5.73
C ASN A 435 -0.55 21.98 6.94
N SER A 436 -1.52 22.88 6.79
CA SER A 436 -1.92 23.87 7.80
C SER A 436 -2.54 23.28 9.08
N THR A 437 -3.04 22.05 9.00
CA THR A 437 -3.66 21.31 10.11
C THR A 437 -2.71 20.31 10.78
N ASP A 438 -1.47 20.14 10.30
CA ASP A 438 -0.57 19.11 10.83
C ASP A 438 -0.08 19.43 12.24
N GLY A 439 -0.25 18.45 13.16
CA GLY A 439 0.21 18.56 14.55
C GLY A 439 1.73 18.68 14.69
N LEU A 440 2.49 18.31 13.65
CA LEU A 440 3.95 18.43 13.61
C LEU A 440 4.43 19.89 13.64
N ILE A 441 3.61 20.85 13.21
CA ILE A 441 3.93 22.29 13.30
C ILE A 441 4.16 22.68 14.76
N ALA A 442 3.20 22.34 15.64
CA ALA A 442 3.28 22.62 17.06
C ALA A 442 4.39 21.81 17.73
N ARG A 443 4.49 20.50 17.41
CA ARG A 443 5.50 19.60 17.97
C ARG A 443 6.93 20.09 17.76
N TYR A 444 7.25 20.60 16.57
CA TYR A 444 8.59 21.06 16.22
C TYR A 444 8.79 22.58 16.37
N GLY A 445 7.78 23.31 16.86
CA GLY A 445 7.86 24.76 17.03
C GLY A 445 8.11 25.50 15.70
N LEU A 446 7.41 25.09 14.64
CA LEU A 446 7.50 25.69 13.31
C LEU A 446 6.51 26.84 13.16
N VAL A 447 6.79 27.73 12.23
CA VAL A 447 5.95 28.91 11.92
C VAL A 447 5.50 28.84 10.47
N GLN A 448 4.19 28.98 10.27
CA GLN A 448 3.59 29.17 8.96
C GLN A 448 3.74 30.63 8.53
N LEU A 449 4.30 30.83 7.33
CA LEU A 449 4.36 32.13 6.67
C LEU A 449 3.01 32.45 6.02
N LYS A 450 2.60 33.72 6.06
CA LYS A 450 1.37 34.18 5.43
C LYS A 450 1.49 34.14 3.90
N ASP A 451 0.52 33.50 3.24
CA ASP A 451 0.34 33.57 1.78
C ASP A 451 -0.18 34.96 1.40
N ASP A 452 0.74 35.89 1.14
CA ASP A 452 0.43 37.30 0.85
C ASP A 452 -0.08 37.54 -0.57
N ARG A 453 -0.02 36.53 -1.44
CA ARG A 453 -0.51 36.59 -2.83
C ARG A 453 -1.75 35.74 -3.09
N GLY A 454 -2.25 35.02 -2.08
CA GLY A 454 -3.42 34.15 -2.20
C GLY A 454 -3.24 33.08 -3.29
N TYR A 455 -2.07 32.47 -3.35
CA TYR A 455 -1.72 31.52 -4.40
C TYR A 455 -2.45 30.19 -4.25
N PHE A 456 -2.59 29.70 -3.02
CA PHE A 456 -3.20 28.40 -2.79
C PHE A 456 -4.73 28.47 -2.92
N PRO A 457 -5.36 27.51 -3.64
CA PRO A 457 -6.82 27.40 -3.64
C PRO A 457 -7.31 26.98 -2.24
N PRO A 458 -8.61 27.14 -1.96
CA PRO A 458 -9.20 26.60 -0.74
C PRO A 458 -9.28 25.07 -0.81
N TYR A 459 -9.06 24.43 0.33
CA TYR A 459 -9.00 22.97 0.49
C TYR A 459 -9.97 22.52 1.59
N ASP A 460 -11.26 22.78 1.39
CA ASP A 460 -12.30 22.27 2.27
C ASP A 460 -12.33 20.74 2.22
N ALA A 461 -12.33 20.11 3.40
CA ALA A 461 -12.46 18.66 3.52
C ALA A 461 -13.92 18.24 3.38
N VAL A 462 -14.23 17.38 2.40
CA VAL A 462 -15.59 16.96 2.07
C VAL A 462 -15.68 15.46 1.79
N PRO A 463 -16.60 14.73 2.41
CA PRO A 463 -16.92 13.36 2.01
C PRO A 463 -17.45 13.31 0.56
N VAL A 464 -16.86 12.43 -0.24
CA VAL A 464 -17.31 12.10 -1.58
C VAL A 464 -17.76 10.64 -1.58
N VAL A 465 -18.94 10.39 -2.16
CA VAL A 465 -19.61 9.09 -2.11
C VAL A 465 -20.18 8.72 -3.47
N ARG A 466 -20.18 7.43 -3.80
CA ARG A 466 -20.77 6.92 -5.04
C ARG A 466 -22.29 7.12 -5.03
N ARG A 467 -22.86 7.60 -6.12
CA ARG A 467 -24.32 7.84 -6.22
C ARG A 467 -25.13 6.56 -6.00
N GLU A 468 -24.66 5.45 -6.56
CA GLU A 468 -25.23 4.11 -6.37
C GLU A 468 -25.40 3.76 -4.88
N VAL A 469 -24.40 4.04 -4.04
CA VAL A 469 -24.43 3.75 -2.61
C VAL A 469 -25.52 4.55 -1.91
N LEU A 470 -25.67 5.83 -2.26
CA LEU A 470 -26.73 6.66 -1.68
C LEU A 470 -28.14 6.25 -2.14
N ASN A 471 -28.26 5.67 -3.33
CA ASN A 471 -29.53 5.18 -3.84
C ASN A 471 -29.94 3.87 -3.14
N ASN A 472 -28.97 2.97 -2.90
CA ASN A 472 -29.19 1.68 -2.26
C ASN A 472 -29.26 1.79 -0.73
N HIS A 473 -28.55 2.75 -0.14
CA HIS A 473 -28.45 3.00 1.30
C HIS A 473 -28.65 4.49 1.63
N PRO A 474 -29.89 5.02 1.53
CA PRO A 474 -30.18 6.42 1.85
C PRO A 474 -29.77 6.84 3.27
N GLU A 475 -29.73 5.90 4.22
CA GLU A 475 -29.25 6.12 5.59
C GLU A 475 -27.78 6.57 5.66
N VAL A 476 -26.94 6.20 4.66
CA VAL A 476 -25.55 6.67 4.56
C VAL A 476 -25.52 8.16 4.26
N ARG A 477 -26.46 8.69 3.48
CA ARG A 477 -26.58 10.13 3.20
C ARG A 477 -26.81 10.90 4.50
N GLU A 478 -27.74 10.45 5.32
CA GLU A 478 -28.06 11.12 6.59
C GLU A 478 -26.89 11.01 7.59
N ALA A 479 -26.17 9.89 7.58
CA ALA A 479 -24.95 9.73 8.38
C ALA A 479 -23.88 10.76 7.98
N LEU A 480 -23.56 10.88 6.68
CA LEU A 480 -22.58 11.85 6.19
C LEU A 480 -23.01 13.30 6.37
N ARG A 481 -24.30 13.60 6.18
CA ARG A 481 -24.85 14.94 6.40
C ARG A 481 -24.71 15.38 7.86
N SER A 482 -24.84 14.44 8.80
CA SER A 482 -24.77 14.74 10.24
C SER A 482 -23.38 15.20 10.72
N ILE A 483 -22.34 15.04 9.89
CA ILE A 483 -20.97 15.47 10.21
C ILE A 483 -20.54 16.71 9.40
N GLY A 484 -21.45 17.29 8.61
CA GLY A 484 -21.21 18.59 7.96
C GLY A 484 -21.02 19.69 9.01
N GLY A 485 -19.93 20.45 8.90
CA GLY A 485 -19.56 21.50 9.85
C GLY A 485 -19.19 21.01 11.25
N LEU A 486 -18.95 19.70 11.45
CA LEU A 486 -18.67 19.11 12.76
C LEU A 486 -17.30 19.49 13.33
N ILE A 487 -16.30 19.66 12.48
CA ILE A 487 -14.89 19.75 12.87
C ILE A 487 -14.37 21.15 12.56
N SER A 488 -13.94 21.87 13.59
CA SER A 488 -13.19 23.12 13.42
C SER A 488 -11.71 22.86 13.10
N VAL A 489 -11.02 23.87 12.54
CA VAL A 489 -9.58 23.77 12.22
C VAL A 489 -8.71 23.44 13.45
N ASP A 490 -9.04 24.00 14.61
CA ASP A 490 -8.27 23.77 15.85
C ASP A 490 -8.53 22.37 16.41
N GLU A 491 -9.76 21.85 16.28
CA GLU A 491 -10.05 20.46 16.62
C GLU A 491 -9.33 19.49 15.70
N MET A 492 -9.27 19.78 14.39
CA MET A 492 -8.53 18.92 13.46
C MET A 492 -7.02 18.91 13.79
N ARG A 493 -6.45 20.07 14.15
CA ARG A 493 -5.06 20.16 14.63
C ARG A 493 -4.82 19.35 15.90
N ASP A 494 -5.74 19.40 16.86
CA ASP A 494 -5.67 18.60 18.08
C ASP A 494 -5.73 17.10 17.78
N LEU A 495 -6.64 16.66 16.91
CA LEU A 495 -6.72 15.26 16.47
C LEU A 495 -5.43 14.79 15.81
N ASN A 496 -4.88 15.60 14.89
CA ASN A 496 -3.59 15.30 14.25
C ASN A 496 -2.46 15.25 15.28
N TYR A 497 -2.42 16.16 16.25
CA TYR A 497 -1.39 16.17 17.29
C TYR A 497 -1.47 14.95 18.22
N GLN A 498 -2.66 14.50 18.60
CA GLN A 498 -2.82 13.30 19.41
C GLN A 498 -2.27 12.04 18.69
N VAL A 499 -2.39 11.98 17.37
CA VAL A 499 -1.87 10.84 16.58
C VAL A 499 -0.39 11.01 16.27
N ASP A 500 0.03 12.11 15.64
CA ASP A 500 1.41 12.31 15.20
C ASP A 500 2.34 12.69 16.35
N GLY A 501 1.86 13.52 17.27
CA GLY A 501 2.59 14.00 18.45
C GLY A 501 2.66 12.94 19.55
N GLU A 502 1.49 12.55 20.06
CA GLU A 502 1.35 11.66 21.22
C GLU A 502 1.32 10.17 20.86
N ARG A 503 1.24 9.81 19.57
CA ARG A 503 1.19 8.42 19.09
C ARG A 503 0.00 7.63 19.63
N ARG A 504 -1.14 8.30 19.84
CA ARG A 504 -2.39 7.65 20.24
C ARG A 504 -2.99 6.85 19.06
N PRO A 505 -3.62 5.69 19.32
CA PRO A 505 -4.31 4.93 18.27
C PRO A 505 -5.46 5.74 17.64
N ILE A 506 -5.47 5.86 16.32
CA ILE A 506 -6.47 6.66 15.56
C ILE A 506 -7.91 6.30 15.95
N ARG A 507 -8.22 5.01 16.06
CA ARG A 507 -9.56 4.52 16.41
C ARG A 507 -10.03 5.03 17.78
N GLU A 508 -9.12 5.11 18.76
CA GLU A 508 -9.42 5.65 20.09
C GLU A 508 -9.60 7.17 20.03
N VAL A 509 -8.72 7.89 19.33
CA VAL A 509 -8.79 9.35 19.16
C VAL A 509 -10.11 9.78 18.53
N VAL A 510 -10.52 9.12 17.43
CA VAL A 510 -11.79 9.40 16.74
C VAL A 510 -12.99 9.07 17.63
N ARG A 511 -12.97 7.92 18.32
CA ARG A 511 -14.07 7.54 19.22
C ARG A 511 -14.27 8.56 20.32
N ASP A 512 -13.19 9.01 20.95
CA ASP A 512 -13.24 10.01 22.02
C ASP A 512 -13.74 11.36 21.50
N PHE A 513 -13.35 11.75 20.28
CA PHE A 513 -13.85 12.96 19.62
C PHE A 513 -15.35 12.89 19.32
N LEU A 514 -15.83 11.80 18.71
CA LEU A 514 -17.24 11.61 18.42
C LEU A 514 -18.08 11.60 19.71
N ALA A 515 -17.59 10.96 20.77
CA ALA A 515 -18.21 11.00 22.08
C ALA A 515 -18.34 12.43 22.64
N LYS A 516 -17.28 13.26 22.54
CA LYS A 516 -17.32 14.68 22.93
C LYS A 516 -18.34 15.49 22.12
N LYS A 517 -18.56 15.14 20.85
CA LYS A 517 -19.57 15.74 19.97
C LYS A 517 -20.99 15.19 20.17
N GLY A 518 -21.19 14.27 21.12
CA GLY A 518 -22.49 13.64 21.36
C GLY A 518 -22.90 12.60 20.31
N ILE A 519 -21.99 12.23 19.41
CA ILE A 519 -22.18 11.16 18.42
C ILE A 519 -21.66 9.88 19.07
N SER A 520 -22.50 9.23 19.88
CA SER A 520 -22.14 8.00 20.58
C SER A 520 -22.78 6.79 19.93
N GLY A 521 -21.97 5.81 19.54
CA GLY A 521 -22.47 4.53 19.00
C GLY A 521 -21.43 3.76 18.20
N ALA A 522 -20.48 3.07 18.84
CA ALA A 522 -19.87 1.92 18.21
C ALA A 522 -19.55 0.92 19.33
N ARG A 523 -20.19 -0.25 19.27
CA ARG A 523 -19.78 -1.44 20.05
C ARG A 523 -18.57 -2.09 19.39
#